data_AF-A0A3N2JJT9-F1
#
_entry.id   AF-A0A3N2JJT9-F1
#
_cell.length_a   1.000
_cell.length_b   1.000
_cell.length_c   1.000
_cell.angle_alpha   90.00
_cell.angle_beta   90.00
_cell.angle_gamma   90.00
#
_symmetry.space_group_name_H-M   'P 1'
#
loop_
_entity.id
_entity.type
_entity.pdbx_description
1 polymer ?
#
loop_
_entity_poly.entity_id
_entity_poly.type
_entity_poly.pdbx_seq_one_letter_code
_entity_poly.pdbx_strand_id
1 'polypeptide(L)'
;MVHVPAYVADRIRQPVPDGCSVVPGSTPVVVFGDLRTATVATLGFNPSENEFVTNDGAPVDPRRLATYESLGVGTLTTATDEQVAQVLTECYEYFRYHPYWTYFKPSENLLQTTVGASYLDGTAVHLDLIQWATDPVFGMLQGPVRKKLVAADQEFLRQQLLSESVRLVLLNGAGVIDAVRKMGVDLVEAEPAAAEDKSAKIVVGEEYGACFIGWNRFLPSAHGVTNALKQAIYARVKDEARKAKFTLHPEPVAPSDGFIERDAIVTTGGELHALLKAWTETSTAATIGDVGTFGGKAWLSWQHGAQTIVLNADTSRAAVLEYLAFAAEHGVEEPWRVVANAKGKVNRVVYRDDLKLTGWYCYTPKPWTTPGDL
;
A
#
# COMPACT_ATOMS: atom_id res chain seq x y z
N MET A 1 10.05 10.37 -8.67
CA MET A 1 10.05 10.59 -7.21
C MET A 1 8.75 9.99 -6.68
N VAL A 2 8.77 9.26 -5.55
CA VAL A 2 7.55 8.66 -4.98
C VAL A 2 6.65 9.79 -4.45
N HIS A 3 5.34 9.72 -4.73
CA HIS A 3 4.37 10.60 -4.09
C HIS A 3 4.30 10.25 -2.60
N VAL A 4 4.56 11.23 -1.73
CA VAL A 4 4.49 11.06 -0.27
C VAL A 4 3.14 11.60 0.22
N PRO A 5 2.26 10.76 0.78
CA PRO A 5 1.04 11.25 1.42
C PRO A 5 1.37 12.23 2.55
N ALA A 6 0.58 13.30 2.69
CA ALA A 6 0.84 14.35 3.68
C ALA A 6 1.01 13.80 5.11
N TYR A 7 0.17 12.85 5.53
CA TYR A 7 0.25 12.24 6.85
C TYR A 7 1.55 11.44 7.08
N VAL A 8 2.12 10.86 6.02
CA VAL A 8 3.41 10.15 6.06
C VAL A 8 4.56 11.16 6.13
N ALA A 9 4.50 12.22 5.33
CA ALA A 9 5.46 13.30 5.39
C ALA A 9 5.50 13.96 6.78
N ASP A 10 4.33 14.24 7.35
CA ASP A 10 4.20 14.78 8.69
C ASP A 10 4.80 13.82 9.72
N ARG A 11 4.51 12.53 9.63
CA ARG A 11 5.08 11.54 10.56
C ARG A 11 6.60 11.44 10.46
N ILE A 12 7.17 11.48 9.25
CA ILE A 12 8.62 11.42 9.07
C ILE A 12 9.30 12.65 9.70
N ARG A 13 8.69 13.82 9.56
CA ARG A 13 9.23 15.08 10.12
C ARG A 13 8.96 15.24 11.62
N GLN A 14 8.05 14.46 12.20
CA GLN A 14 7.80 14.53 13.64
C GLN A 14 9.04 14.16 14.45
N PRO A 15 9.42 14.97 15.46
CA PRO A 15 10.57 14.66 16.29
C PRO A 15 10.29 13.43 17.16
N VAL A 16 11.36 12.74 17.57
CA VAL A 16 11.28 11.73 18.63
C VAL A 16 10.69 12.37 19.89
N PRO A 17 9.68 11.77 20.55
CA PRO A 17 9.13 12.34 21.77
C PRO A 17 10.19 12.40 22.89
N ASP A 18 10.27 13.54 23.60
CA ASP A 18 11.32 13.76 24.61
C ASP A 18 11.47 12.61 25.62
N GLY A 19 12.70 12.23 25.93
CA GLY A 19 12.99 11.19 26.91
C GLY A 19 12.62 9.78 26.47
N CYS A 20 12.38 9.55 25.17
CA CYS A 20 12.29 8.21 24.60
C CYS A 20 13.64 7.75 24.08
N SER A 21 14.06 6.55 24.48
CA SER A 21 15.33 5.95 24.05
C SER A 21 15.21 5.36 22.64
N VAL A 22 15.29 6.23 21.63
CA VAL A 22 15.32 5.86 20.21
C VAL A 22 16.76 5.70 19.76
N VAL A 23 16.99 4.76 18.82
CA VAL A 23 18.32 4.50 18.26
C VAL A 23 18.88 5.79 17.64
N PRO A 24 20.04 6.30 18.09
CA PRO A 24 20.59 7.55 17.60
C PRO A 24 20.79 7.57 16.08
N GLY A 25 20.35 8.64 15.43
CA GLY A 25 20.50 8.82 13.98
C GLY A 25 19.62 7.92 13.10
N SER A 26 18.75 7.10 13.69
CA SER A 26 17.73 6.35 12.96
C SER A 26 16.62 7.26 12.43
N THR A 27 15.94 6.82 11.37
CA THR A 27 14.71 7.45 10.86
C THR A 27 13.50 6.63 11.31
N PRO A 28 12.28 7.21 11.31
CA PRO A 28 11.10 6.40 11.59
C PRO A 28 10.86 5.46 10.41
N VAL A 29 10.64 4.19 10.70
CA VAL A 29 10.26 3.19 9.70
C VAL A 29 8.75 3.18 9.61
N VAL A 30 8.24 3.91 8.62
CA VAL A 30 6.79 4.07 8.43
C VAL A 30 6.12 2.80 7.88
N VAL A 31 6.89 1.93 7.23
CA VAL A 31 6.45 0.60 6.77
C VAL A 31 7.68 -0.20 6.34
N PHE A 32 7.60 -1.52 6.35
CA PHE A 32 8.49 -2.38 5.59
C PHE A 32 7.73 -2.95 4.40
N GLY A 33 8.11 -2.56 3.19
CA GLY A 33 7.46 -2.95 1.93
C GLY A 33 6.49 -1.90 1.37
N ASP A 34 5.95 -2.18 0.19
CA ASP A 34 5.19 -1.21 -0.62
C ASP A 34 3.67 -1.24 -0.31
N LEU A 35 3.17 -0.23 0.40
CA LEU A 35 1.74 -0.10 0.75
C LEU A 35 0.83 0.12 -0.46
N ARG A 36 1.37 0.57 -1.60
CA ARG A 36 0.58 0.88 -2.80
C ARG A 36 0.01 -0.38 -3.44
N THR A 37 0.68 -1.52 -3.25
CA THR A 37 0.33 -2.81 -3.84
C THR A 37 -0.17 -3.82 -2.81
N ALA A 38 0.17 -3.64 -1.54
CA ALA A 38 -0.12 -4.64 -0.53
C ALA A 38 -1.60 -4.64 -0.11
N THR A 39 -2.16 -5.84 0.00
CA THR A 39 -3.50 -6.10 0.54
C THR A 39 -3.45 -6.81 1.89
N VAL A 40 -2.27 -7.32 2.28
CA VAL A 40 -2.01 -7.96 3.56
C VAL A 40 -0.96 -7.19 4.34
N ALA A 41 -1.18 -6.97 5.63
CA ALA A 41 -0.18 -6.48 6.56
C ALA A 41 0.08 -7.52 7.65
N THR A 42 1.32 -7.68 8.07
CA THR A 42 1.61 -8.20 9.42
C THR A 42 1.89 -7.02 10.35
N LEU A 43 1.51 -7.14 11.62
CA LEU A 43 1.69 -6.07 12.60
C LEU A 43 2.67 -6.47 13.70
N GLY A 44 3.70 -5.65 13.88
CA GLY A 44 4.68 -5.70 14.96
C GLY A 44 4.48 -4.59 15.99
N PHE A 45 5.44 -4.49 16.91
CA PHE A 45 5.44 -3.43 17.93
C PHE A 45 6.23 -2.22 17.45
N ASN A 46 7.49 -2.43 17.09
CA ASN A 46 8.41 -1.40 16.67
C ASN A 46 9.59 -2.00 15.92
N PRO A 47 10.29 -1.22 15.08
CA PRO A 47 11.50 -1.64 14.40
C PRO A 47 12.59 -2.06 15.39
N SER A 48 13.38 -3.06 15.01
CA SER A 48 14.56 -3.46 15.78
C SER A 48 15.67 -2.42 15.65
N GLU A 49 16.48 -2.25 16.69
CA GLU A 49 17.76 -1.52 16.56
C GLU A 49 18.67 -2.15 15.50
N ASN A 50 18.53 -3.47 15.30
CA ASN A 50 19.26 -4.22 14.29
C ASN A 50 18.93 -3.79 12.86
N GLU A 51 17.90 -2.98 12.63
CA GLU A 51 17.67 -2.38 11.32
C GLU A 51 18.72 -1.32 10.95
N PHE A 52 19.34 -0.70 11.96
CA PHE A 52 20.25 0.43 11.80
C PHE A 52 21.68 0.12 12.26
N VAL A 53 21.82 -0.64 13.34
CA VAL A 53 23.12 -1.00 13.93
C VAL A 53 23.31 -2.51 14.05
N THR A 54 24.55 -2.97 14.09
CA THR A 54 24.92 -4.34 14.39
C THR A 54 24.96 -4.55 15.91
N ASN A 55 25.10 -5.81 16.36
CA ASN A 55 25.12 -6.12 17.80
C ASN A 55 26.30 -5.46 18.57
N ASP A 56 27.36 -5.07 17.86
CA ASP A 56 28.50 -4.32 18.40
C ASP A 56 28.33 -2.79 18.29
N GLY A 57 27.16 -2.32 17.83
CA GLY A 57 26.79 -0.90 17.75
C GLY A 57 27.30 -0.17 16.51
N ALA A 58 27.93 -0.86 15.55
CA ALA A 58 28.35 -0.27 14.29
C ALA A 58 27.15 -0.12 13.33
N PRO A 59 27.14 0.86 12.40
CA PRO A 59 26.10 0.93 11.37
C PRO A 59 26.04 -0.34 10.52
N VAL A 60 24.83 -0.79 10.17
CA VAL A 60 24.66 -1.94 9.26
C VAL A 60 25.12 -1.57 7.85
N ASP A 61 25.94 -2.42 7.25
CA ASP A 61 26.43 -2.30 5.87
C ASP A 61 26.23 -3.63 5.08
N PRO A 62 25.54 -3.62 3.93
CA PRO A 62 24.81 -2.48 3.34
C PRO A 62 23.65 -2.02 4.22
N ARG A 63 23.42 -0.71 4.27
CA ARG A 63 22.34 -0.11 5.06
C ARG A 63 20.98 -0.65 4.64
N ARG A 64 20.08 -0.88 5.61
CA ARG A 64 18.71 -1.37 5.33
C ARG A 64 17.70 -0.24 5.09
N LEU A 65 17.80 0.83 5.88
CA LEU A 65 16.84 1.92 5.97
C LEU A 65 17.54 3.26 6.21
N ALA A 66 16.93 4.35 5.75
CA ALA A 66 17.56 5.67 5.76
C ALA A 66 18.04 6.06 7.16
N THR A 67 19.19 6.70 7.25
CA THR A 67 19.71 7.29 8.49
C THR A 67 19.89 8.79 8.31
N TYR A 68 20.04 9.50 9.43
CA TYR A 68 20.38 10.92 9.42
C TYR A 68 21.66 11.18 8.63
N GLU A 69 22.66 10.32 8.82
CA GLU A 69 23.91 10.36 8.08
C GLU A 69 23.70 10.20 6.57
N SER A 70 22.92 9.19 6.13
CA SER A 70 22.69 8.97 4.70
C SER A 70 21.88 10.08 4.03
N LEU A 71 21.07 10.79 4.81
CA LEU A 71 20.28 11.94 4.35
C LEU A 71 21.05 13.27 4.44
N GLY A 72 22.21 13.29 5.12
CA GLY A 72 22.98 14.49 5.39
C GLY A 72 22.26 15.49 6.31
N VAL A 73 21.45 15.01 7.26
CA VAL A 73 20.67 15.85 8.18
C VAL A 73 21.06 15.64 9.64
N GLY A 74 20.90 16.69 10.45
CA GLY A 74 20.98 16.58 11.92
C GLY A 74 19.62 16.30 12.59
N THR A 75 18.52 16.52 11.87
CA THR A 75 17.14 16.33 12.33
C THR A 75 16.21 16.15 11.13
N LEU A 76 15.14 15.35 11.30
CA LEU A 76 14.09 15.21 10.28
C LEU A 76 13.06 16.34 10.31
N THR A 77 13.00 17.14 11.38
CA THR A 77 12.01 18.24 11.50
C THR A 77 12.13 19.28 10.39
N THR A 78 13.32 19.42 9.81
CA THR A 78 13.61 20.33 8.69
C THR A 78 13.98 19.58 7.41
N ALA A 79 13.69 18.28 7.32
CA ALA A 79 13.99 17.49 6.12
C ALA A 79 13.19 18.01 4.92
N THR A 80 13.88 18.12 3.77
CA THR A 80 13.24 18.52 2.50
C THR A 80 12.27 17.43 2.02
N ASP A 81 11.41 17.76 1.05
CA ASP A 81 10.50 16.77 0.46
C ASP A 81 11.26 15.62 -0.21
N GLU A 82 12.43 15.90 -0.79
CA GLU A 82 13.29 14.87 -1.38
C GLU A 82 13.84 13.91 -0.32
N GLN A 83 14.27 14.43 0.84
CA GLN A 83 14.76 13.61 1.94
C GLN A 83 13.65 12.76 2.56
N VAL A 84 12.45 13.32 2.71
CA VAL A 84 11.27 12.59 3.16
C VAL A 84 10.87 11.51 2.15
N ALA A 85 10.88 11.83 0.86
CA ALA A 85 10.62 10.87 -0.21
C ALA A 85 11.66 9.74 -0.23
N GLN A 86 12.92 10.04 0.10
CA GLN A 86 13.97 9.02 0.24
C GLN A 86 13.67 8.07 1.41
N VAL A 87 13.31 8.58 2.59
CA VAL A 87 12.91 7.72 3.73
C VAL A 87 11.77 6.78 3.33
N LEU A 88 10.72 7.30 2.69
CA LEU A 88 9.58 6.49 2.25
C LEU A 88 9.98 5.47 1.17
N THR A 89 10.79 5.87 0.20
CA THR A 89 11.24 4.98 -0.89
C THR A 89 12.01 3.79 -0.32
N GLU A 90 12.93 4.03 0.62
CA GLU A 90 13.70 2.95 1.23
C GLU A 90 12.84 2.05 2.14
N CYS A 91 11.80 2.60 2.78
CA CYS A 91 10.78 1.80 3.47
C CYS A 91 10.01 0.90 2.49
N TYR A 92 9.56 1.43 1.35
CA TYR A 92 8.84 0.67 0.32
C TYR A 92 9.68 -0.44 -0.31
N GLU A 93 10.97 -0.18 -0.52
CA GLU A 93 11.87 -1.12 -1.17
C GLU A 93 12.61 -2.04 -0.19
N TYR A 94 12.31 -1.96 1.11
CA TYR A 94 12.99 -2.69 2.17
C TYR A 94 13.25 -4.17 1.85
N PHE A 95 12.22 -4.90 1.39
CA PHE A 95 12.33 -6.32 1.09
C PHE A 95 13.10 -6.67 -0.18
N ARG A 96 13.44 -5.68 -1.02
CA ARG A 96 14.17 -5.87 -2.29
C ARG A 96 15.69 -5.80 -2.14
N TYR A 97 16.19 -5.18 -1.06
CA TYR A 97 17.61 -4.89 -0.91
C TYR A 97 18.29 -5.76 0.15
N HIS A 98 18.22 -5.36 1.43
CA HIS A 98 18.92 -6.03 2.51
C HIS A 98 18.03 -6.21 3.76
N PRO A 99 16.85 -6.84 3.64
CA PRO A 99 15.94 -6.98 4.77
C PRO A 99 16.50 -7.91 5.85
N TYR A 100 16.03 -7.73 7.07
CA TYR A 100 16.40 -8.55 8.22
C TYR A 100 15.68 -9.91 8.21
N TRP A 101 16.03 -10.77 7.25
CA TRP A 101 15.33 -12.04 7.00
C TRP A 101 15.27 -12.97 8.21
N THR A 102 16.25 -12.95 9.12
CA THR A 102 16.18 -13.75 10.35
C THR A 102 14.91 -13.44 11.16
N TYR A 103 14.47 -12.18 11.17
CA TYR A 103 13.22 -11.76 11.80
C TYR A 103 12.00 -12.03 10.92
N PHE A 104 12.06 -11.68 9.63
CA PHE A 104 10.90 -11.71 8.74
C PHE A 104 10.57 -13.09 8.14
N LYS A 105 11.52 -14.03 8.10
CA LYS A 105 11.34 -15.33 7.44
C LYS A 105 10.18 -16.16 8.02
N PRO A 106 9.94 -16.23 9.34
CA PRO A 106 8.77 -16.93 9.89
C PRO A 106 7.44 -16.33 9.40
N SER A 107 7.34 -15.00 9.35
CA SER A 107 6.15 -14.30 8.87
C SER A 107 5.95 -14.48 7.36
N GLU A 108 7.02 -14.41 6.56
CA GLU A 108 6.98 -14.70 5.12
C GLU A 108 6.44 -16.11 4.86
N ASN A 109 6.95 -17.12 5.57
CA ASN A 109 6.48 -18.49 5.44
C ASN A 109 5.00 -18.63 5.83
N LEU A 110 4.55 -17.89 6.86
CA LEU A 110 3.14 -17.86 7.27
C LEU A 110 2.27 -17.25 6.17
N LEU A 111 2.65 -16.08 5.63
CA LEU A 111 1.91 -15.39 4.57
C LEU A 111 1.70 -16.29 3.35
N GLN A 112 2.79 -16.87 2.84
CA GLN A 112 2.76 -17.77 1.67
C GLN A 112 1.90 -19.01 1.90
N THR A 113 1.98 -19.62 3.09
CA THR A 113 1.29 -20.88 3.38
C THR A 113 -0.22 -20.68 3.63
N THR A 114 -0.59 -19.53 4.18
CA THR A 114 -1.96 -19.29 4.67
C THR A 114 -2.81 -18.55 3.65
N VAL A 115 -2.32 -17.44 3.14
CA VAL A 115 -3.11 -16.50 2.31
C VAL A 115 -2.50 -16.25 0.94
N GLY A 116 -1.35 -16.87 0.65
CA GLY A 116 -0.66 -16.76 -0.65
C GLY A 116 0.06 -15.42 -0.86
N ALA A 117 0.10 -14.55 0.15
CA ALA A 117 0.78 -13.27 0.08
C ALA A 117 2.29 -13.42 0.29
N SER A 118 3.05 -12.40 -0.10
CA SER A 118 4.50 -12.34 0.11
C SER A 118 4.98 -10.90 0.28
N TYR A 119 6.01 -10.72 1.10
CA TYR A 119 6.74 -9.46 1.15
C TYR A 119 7.53 -9.19 -0.14
N LEU A 120 7.96 -10.25 -0.83
CA LEU A 120 8.85 -10.18 -1.99
C LEU A 120 8.13 -9.72 -3.25
N ASP A 121 6.87 -10.10 -3.43
CA ASP A 121 6.06 -9.71 -4.59
C ASP A 121 5.24 -8.43 -4.35
N GLY A 122 5.34 -7.84 -3.15
CA GLY A 122 4.65 -6.60 -2.79
C GLY A 122 3.18 -6.76 -2.44
N THR A 123 2.66 -7.99 -2.34
CA THR A 123 1.28 -8.24 -1.89
C THR A 123 1.12 -8.14 -0.37
N ALA A 124 2.24 -8.20 0.37
CA ALA A 124 2.27 -8.00 1.81
C ALA A 124 3.28 -6.93 2.26
N VAL A 125 2.96 -6.27 3.37
CA VAL A 125 3.87 -5.37 4.12
C VAL A 125 3.96 -5.76 5.59
N HIS A 126 4.98 -5.25 6.28
CA HIS A 126 4.99 -5.22 7.74
C HIS A 126 4.79 -3.79 8.24
N LEU A 127 3.82 -3.64 9.14
CA LEU A 127 3.56 -2.40 9.86
C LEU A 127 3.98 -2.57 11.31
N ASP A 128 4.31 -1.47 11.96
CA ASP A 128 4.57 -1.43 13.39
C ASP A 128 3.59 -0.48 14.09
N LEU A 129 3.34 -0.73 15.37
CA LEU A 129 2.60 0.21 16.22
C LEU A 129 3.38 1.51 16.46
N ILE A 130 4.69 1.42 16.56
CA ILE A 130 5.62 2.51 16.85
C ILE A 130 6.64 2.55 15.72
N GLN A 131 6.82 3.68 15.07
CA GLN A 131 7.69 3.78 13.88
C GLN A 131 9.17 3.96 14.26
N TRP A 132 9.50 4.07 15.54
CA TRP A 132 10.87 4.27 16.02
C TRP A 132 11.53 2.98 16.51
N ALA A 133 12.74 2.71 16.04
CA ALA A 133 13.62 1.73 16.67
C ALA A 133 14.07 2.23 18.05
N THR A 134 14.09 1.34 19.05
CA THR A 134 14.43 1.71 20.43
C THR A 134 15.62 0.90 20.95
N ASP A 135 16.50 1.56 21.69
CA ASP A 135 17.59 0.95 22.45
C ASP A 135 17.51 1.44 23.91
N PRO A 136 17.16 0.56 24.88
CA PRO A 136 17.00 -0.88 24.73
C PRO A 136 15.71 -1.25 23.99
N VAL A 137 15.63 -2.51 23.52
CA VAL A 137 14.44 -3.05 22.84
C VAL A 137 13.15 -2.75 23.61
N PHE A 138 12.04 -2.48 22.91
CA PHE A 138 10.81 -1.92 23.48
C PHE A 138 10.31 -2.61 24.75
N GLY A 139 10.40 -3.94 24.83
CA GLY A 139 10.00 -4.72 26.01
C GLY A 139 10.75 -4.37 27.31
N MET A 140 11.96 -3.82 27.19
CA MET A 140 12.81 -3.39 28.31
C MET A 140 12.62 -1.91 28.69
N LEU A 141 11.86 -1.14 27.91
CA LEU A 141 11.59 0.26 28.22
C LEU A 141 10.67 0.41 29.44
N GLN A 142 10.88 1.50 30.19
CA GLN A 142 10.03 1.85 31.31
C GLN A 142 8.58 2.07 30.86
N GLY A 143 7.62 1.73 31.71
CA GLY A 143 6.18 1.83 31.40
C GLY A 143 5.74 3.21 30.87
N PRO A 144 6.17 4.33 31.47
CA PRO A 144 5.84 5.67 30.97
C PRO A 144 6.39 5.95 29.56
N VAL A 145 7.60 5.51 29.24
CA VAL A 145 8.22 5.67 27.92
C VAL A 145 7.44 4.89 26.86
N ARG A 146 7.10 3.62 27.16
CA ARG A 146 6.27 2.80 26.25
C ARG A 146 4.92 3.44 25.96
N LYS A 147 4.24 3.95 26.99
CA LYS A 147 2.95 4.66 26.81
C LYS A 147 3.09 5.91 25.95
N LYS A 148 4.18 6.67 26.12
CA LYS A 148 4.43 7.89 25.34
C LYS A 148 4.66 7.57 23.86
N LEU A 149 5.45 6.54 23.55
CA LEU A 149 5.69 6.09 22.18
C LEU A 149 4.40 5.59 21.50
N VAL A 150 3.63 4.74 22.18
CA VAL A 150 2.35 4.24 21.65
C VAL A 150 1.39 5.39 21.38
N ALA A 151 1.26 6.34 22.33
CA ALA A 151 0.35 7.47 22.17
C ALA A 151 0.75 8.40 21.01
N ALA A 152 2.04 8.51 20.71
CA ALA A 152 2.54 9.30 19.58
C ALA A 152 2.23 8.66 18.22
N ASP A 153 2.25 7.31 18.13
CA ASP A 153 2.21 6.62 16.84
C ASP A 153 0.89 5.88 16.55
N GLN A 154 0.03 5.66 17.54
CA GLN A 154 -1.24 4.94 17.35
C GLN A 154 -2.15 5.57 16.28
N GLU A 155 -2.17 6.90 16.20
CA GLU A 155 -3.00 7.63 15.24
C GLU A 155 -2.43 7.51 13.83
N PHE A 156 -1.10 7.47 13.70
CA PHE A 156 -0.45 7.23 12.42
C PHE A 156 -0.80 5.85 11.87
N LEU A 157 -0.67 4.80 12.69
CA LEU A 157 -1.08 3.44 12.28
C LEU A 157 -2.56 3.38 11.90
N ARG A 158 -3.44 4.06 12.66
CA ARG A 158 -4.87 4.16 12.33
C ARG A 158 -5.09 4.78 10.96
N GLN A 159 -4.38 5.86 10.64
CA GLN A 159 -4.47 6.51 9.33
C GLN A 159 -3.93 5.65 8.20
N GLN A 160 -2.84 4.89 8.42
CA GLN A 160 -2.35 3.91 7.45
C GLN A 160 -3.40 2.83 7.17
N LEU A 161 -4.02 2.27 8.21
CA LEU A 161 -5.04 1.23 8.04
C LEU A 161 -6.29 1.74 7.32
N LEU A 162 -6.66 3.01 7.50
CA LEU A 162 -7.80 3.64 6.84
C LEU A 162 -7.56 4.07 5.39
N SER A 163 -6.33 4.50 5.07
CA SER A 163 -6.03 5.16 3.80
C SER A 163 -5.51 4.20 2.73
N GLU A 164 -5.07 3.01 3.12
CA GLU A 164 -4.32 2.11 2.25
C GLU A 164 -5.15 0.88 1.82
N SER A 165 -4.62 0.10 0.88
CA SER A 165 -5.31 -1.06 0.30
C SER A 165 -5.30 -2.31 1.19
N VAL A 166 -4.85 -2.20 2.44
CA VAL A 166 -4.79 -3.33 3.37
C VAL A 166 -6.21 -3.81 3.69
N ARG A 167 -6.43 -5.11 3.56
CA ARG A 167 -7.72 -5.79 3.82
C ARG A 167 -7.59 -6.93 4.84
N LEU A 168 -6.36 -7.40 5.08
CA LEU A 168 -6.06 -8.40 6.10
C LEU A 168 -4.87 -7.95 6.94
N VAL A 169 -5.01 -7.95 8.26
CA VAL A 169 -3.96 -7.64 9.22
C VAL A 169 -3.70 -8.84 10.13
N LEU A 170 -2.47 -9.33 10.12
CA LEU A 170 -2.04 -10.49 10.89
C LEU A 170 -1.27 -10.07 12.15
N LEU A 171 -1.77 -10.46 13.33
CA LEU A 171 -1.23 -10.05 14.62
C LEU A 171 -0.40 -11.19 15.25
N ASN A 172 0.91 -11.00 15.35
CA ASN A 172 1.82 -12.03 15.85
C ASN A 172 2.22 -11.79 17.32
N GLY A 173 1.44 -12.35 18.25
CA GLY A 173 1.75 -12.38 19.67
C GLY A 173 0.78 -11.60 20.55
N ALA A 174 0.71 -11.99 21.83
CA ALA A 174 -0.24 -11.43 22.81
C ALA A 174 -0.12 -9.91 22.98
N GLY A 175 1.10 -9.39 22.99
CA GLY A 175 1.30 -7.95 23.18
C GLY A 175 0.74 -7.12 22.03
N VAL A 176 0.89 -7.57 20.78
CA VAL A 176 0.32 -6.87 19.61
C VAL A 176 -1.20 -6.91 19.68
N ILE A 177 -1.79 -8.06 20.03
CA ILE A 177 -3.24 -8.19 20.25
C ILE A 177 -3.74 -7.19 21.30
N ASP A 178 -3.06 -7.11 22.45
CA ASP A 178 -3.44 -6.20 23.53
C ASP A 178 -3.32 -4.73 23.12
N ALA A 179 -2.35 -4.39 22.27
CA ALA A 179 -2.21 -3.03 21.73
C ALA A 179 -3.35 -2.70 20.76
N VAL A 180 -3.66 -3.59 19.82
CA VAL A 180 -4.75 -3.43 18.85
C VAL A 180 -6.10 -3.29 19.55
N ARG A 181 -6.37 -4.06 20.63
CA ARG A 181 -7.56 -3.87 21.47
C ARG A 181 -7.63 -2.48 22.09
N LYS A 182 -6.50 -1.94 22.56
CA LYS A 182 -6.45 -0.59 23.15
C LYS A 182 -6.64 0.52 22.12
N MET A 183 -6.36 0.23 20.84
CA MET A 183 -6.69 1.12 19.73
C MET A 183 -8.18 1.11 19.38
N GLY A 184 -9.00 0.28 20.05
CA GLY A 184 -10.45 0.24 19.87
C GLY A 184 -10.95 -0.86 18.94
N VAL A 185 -10.08 -1.73 18.42
CA VAL A 185 -10.50 -2.87 17.60
C VAL A 185 -11.10 -3.97 18.50
N ASP A 186 -12.34 -4.34 18.25
CA ASP A 186 -13.01 -5.42 18.98
C ASP A 186 -12.54 -6.79 18.50
N LEU A 187 -11.60 -7.39 19.24
CA LEU A 187 -11.03 -8.70 18.93
C LEU A 187 -11.65 -9.78 19.82
N VAL A 188 -12.45 -10.66 19.21
CA VAL A 188 -13.11 -11.81 19.86
C VAL A 188 -12.28 -13.08 19.74
N GLU A 189 -12.33 -13.97 20.73
CA GLU A 189 -11.67 -15.27 20.65
C GLU A 189 -12.37 -16.17 19.61
N ALA A 190 -11.59 -16.71 18.67
CA ALA A 190 -12.02 -17.73 17.73
C ALA A 190 -11.73 -19.13 18.27
N GLU A 191 -12.04 -20.17 17.46
CA GLU A 191 -11.63 -21.53 17.81
C GLU A 191 -10.10 -21.61 17.96
N PRO A 192 -9.60 -22.41 18.92
CA PRO A 192 -8.16 -22.52 19.15
C PRO A 192 -7.44 -23.11 17.94
N ALA A 193 -6.14 -22.81 17.84
CA ALA A 193 -5.29 -23.31 16.77
C ALA A 193 -5.23 -24.85 16.76
N ALA A 194 -5.18 -25.46 17.95
CA ALA A 194 -5.22 -26.91 18.14
C ALA A 194 -6.27 -27.27 19.19
N ALA A 195 -7.11 -28.28 18.90
CA ALA A 195 -8.17 -28.71 19.81
C ALA A 195 -7.63 -29.16 21.19
N GLU A 196 -6.44 -29.76 21.20
CA GLU A 196 -5.80 -30.29 22.41
C GLU A 196 -4.91 -29.27 23.14
N ASP A 197 -4.48 -28.20 22.47
CA ASP A 197 -3.65 -27.13 23.06
C ASP A 197 -4.39 -25.79 23.04
N LYS A 198 -5.16 -25.55 24.10
CA LYS A 198 -5.90 -24.30 24.33
C LYS A 198 -5.00 -23.10 24.69
N SER A 199 -3.69 -23.30 24.81
CA SER A 199 -2.77 -22.23 25.16
C SER A 199 -2.42 -21.33 23.97
N ALA A 200 -2.65 -21.80 22.74
CA ALA A 200 -2.57 -21.03 21.51
C ALA A 200 -3.97 -20.52 21.11
N LYS A 201 -4.26 -19.31 21.58
CA LYS A 201 -5.52 -18.63 21.31
C LYS A 201 -5.44 -17.90 19.98
N ILE A 202 -6.53 -17.98 19.21
CA ILE A 202 -6.76 -17.17 18.02
C ILE A 202 -7.79 -16.12 18.35
N VAL A 203 -7.59 -14.91 17.82
CA VAL A 203 -8.55 -13.82 17.89
C VAL A 203 -8.84 -13.30 16.51
N VAL A 204 -10.07 -12.84 16.30
CA VAL A 204 -10.51 -12.23 15.04
C VAL A 204 -11.28 -10.96 15.33
N GLY A 205 -11.27 -10.03 14.38
CA GLY A 205 -12.10 -8.83 14.42
C GLY A 205 -12.10 -8.14 13.07
N GLU A 206 -12.90 -7.09 12.95
CA GLU A 206 -13.00 -6.29 11.74
C GLU A 206 -13.09 -4.82 12.15
N GLU A 207 -12.21 -4.00 11.59
CA GLU A 207 -12.20 -2.55 11.82
C GLU A 207 -11.42 -1.88 10.68
N TYR A 208 -11.65 -0.59 10.44
CA TYR A 208 -10.93 0.17 9.41
C TYR A 208 -11.02 -0.42 7.99
N GLY A 209 -12.04 -1.23 7.69
CA GLY A 209 -12.19 -1.92 6.42
C GLY A 209 -11.24 -3.11 6.21
N ALA A 210 -10.60 -3.59 7.29
CA ALA A 210 -9.71 -4.74 7.28
C ALA A 210 -10.14 -5.82 8.27
N CYS A 211 -9.94 -7.08 7.88
CA CYS A 211 -10.06 -8.22 8.79
C CYS A 211 -8.77 -8.35 9.61
N PHE A 212 -8.90 -8.53 10.92
CA PHE A 212 -7.79 -8.79 11.83
C PHE A 212 -7.80 -10.26 12.23
N ILE A 213 -6.66 -10.93 12.12
CA ILE A 213 -6.48 -12.31 12.60
C ILE A 213 -5.21 -12.36 13.44
N GLY A 214 -5.35 -12.70 14.71
CA GLY A 214 -4.25 -12.70 15.66
C GLY A 214 -4.07 -14.01 16.40
N TRP A 215 -2.85 -14.25 16.88
CA TRP A 215 -2.55 -15.37 17.77
C TRP A 215 -1.62 -14.94 18.90
N ASN A 216 -1.79 -15.52 20.09
CA ASN A 216 -1.07 -15.06 21.28
C ASN A 216 0.39 -15.55 21.39
N ARG A 217 0.80 -16.59 20.64
CA ARG A 217 2.14 -17.19 20.70
C ARG A 217 3.10 -16.61 19.66
N PHE A 218 4.15 -15.94 20.08
CA PHE A 218 5.14 -15.35 19.16
C PHE A 218 5.93 -16.44 18.40
N LEU A 219 5.78 -16.48 17.07
CA LEU A 219 6.30 -17.60 16.24
C LEU A 219 7.84 -17.68 16.10
N PRO A 220 8.58 -16.56 15.99
CA PRO A 220 10.04 -16.62 15.76
C PRO A 220 10.85 -17.20 16.92
N SER A 221 10.41 -17.08 18.18
CA SER A 221 11.28 -17.38 19.33
C SER A 221 10.59 -17.77 20.65
N ALA A 222 9.26 -17.98 20.70
CA ALA A 222 8.64 -18.33 21.97
C ALA A 222 8.95 -19.76 22.42
N HIS A 223 9.36 -19.90 23.68
CA HIS A 223 9.55 -21.19 24.35
C HIS A 223 8.26 -22.04 24.26
N GLY A 224 8.39 -23.29 23.81
CA GLY A 224 7.27 -24.22 23.64
C GLY A 224 6.56 -24.17 22.29
N VAL A 225 6.96 -23.30 21.35
CA VAL A 225 6.38 -23.30 19.99
C VAL A 225 7.03 -24.38 19.12
N THR A 226 6.36 -25.52 19.00
CA THR A 226 6.76 -26.63 18.12
C THR A 226 6.35 -26.38 16.68
N ASN A 227 6.96 -27.10 15.71
CA ASN A 227 6.52 -27.04 14.31
C ASN A 227 5.05 -27.48 14.15
N ALA A 228 4.59 -28.46 14.92
CA ALA A 228 3.19 -28.89 14.91
C ALA A 228 2.25 -27.76 15.34
N LEU A 229 2.60 -27.01 16.39
CA LEU A 229 1.82 -25.86 16.82
C LEU A 229 1.82 -24.74 15.77
N LYS A 230 2.96 -24.47 15.12
CA LYS A 230 3.03 -23.51 14.01
C LYS A 230 2.07 -23.89 12.89
N GLN A 231 2.09 -25.14 12.45
CA GLN A 231 1.19 -25.62 11.39
C GLN A 231 -0.28 -25.54 11.80
N ALA A 232 -0.60 -25.82 13.07
CA ALA A 232 -1.96 -25.66 13.61
C ALA A 232 -2.42 -24.18 13.58
N ILE A 233 -1.54 -23.25 13.97
CA ILE A 233 -1.81 -21.81 13.85
C ILE A 233 -2.01 -21.43 12.37
N TYR A 234 -1.18 -21.91 11.46
CA TYR A 234 -1.27 -21.58 10.03
C TYR A 234 -2.60 -22.08 9.44
N ALA A 235 -2.96 -23.33 9.72
CA ALA A 235 -4.24 -23.90 9.31
C ALA A 235 -5.42 -23.05 9.83
N ARG A 236 -5.37 -22.65 11.10
CA ARG A 236 -6.43 -21.82 11.68
C ARG A 236 -6.50 -20.42 11.07
N VAL A 237 -5.37 -19.75 10.87
CA VAL A 237 -5.31 -18.44 10.19
C VAL A 237 -5.91 -18.53 8.78
N LYS A 238 -5.58 -19.59 8.04
CA LYS A 238 -6.14 -19.85 6.71
C LYS A 238 -7.67 -20.04 6.75
N ASP A 239 -8.17 -20.76 7.73
CA ASP A 239 -9.62 -20.98 7.88
C ASP A 239 -10.36 -19.70 8.29
N GLU A 240 -9.80 -18.90 9.19
CA GLU A 240 -10.39 -17.61 9.56
C GLU A 240 -10.35 -16.61 8.38
N ALA A 241 -9.26 -16.57 7.60
CA ALA A 241 -9.19 -15.76 6.39
C ALA A 241 -10.26 -16.16 5.35
N ARG A 242 -10.50 -17.47 5.18
CA ARG A 242 -11.59 -17.98 4.32
C ARG A 242 -12.97 -17.62 4.84
N LYS A 243 -13.21 -17.71 6.15
CA LYS A 243 -14.49 -17.32 6.76
C LYS A 243 -14.76 -15.82 6.59
N ALA A 244 -13.73 -15.00 6.69
CA ALA A 244 -13.77 -13.57 6.39
C ALA A 244 -13.90 -13.27 4.88
N LYS A 245 -13.96 -14.32 4.03
CA LYS A 245 -13.98 -14.21 2.56
C LYS A 245 -12.80 -13.39 2.02
N PHE A 246 -11.68 -13.37 2.73
CA PHE A 246 -10.48 -12.72 2.25
C PHE A 246 -9.93 -13.48 1.04
N THR A 247 -9.56 -12.72 0.03
CA THR A 247 -8.90 -13.19 -1.19
C THR A 247 -7.78 -12.21 -1.50
N LEU A 248 -6.55 -12.71 -1.66
CA LEU A 248 -5.35 -11.88 -1.85
C LEU A 248 -5.50 -10.91 -3.02
N HIS A 249 -6.00 -11.47 -4.12
CA HIS A 249 -6.61 -10.75 -5.20
C HIS A 249 -8.10 -10.91 -4.96
N PRO A 250 -8.83 -9.91 -4.42
CA PRO A 250 -10.26 -9.88 -4.67
C PRO A 250 -10.42 -10.17 -6.15
N GLU A 251 -11.27 -11.15 -6.51
CA GLU A 251 -11.80 -11.13 -7.86
C GLU A 251 -12.20 -9.69 -8.05
N PRO A 252 -11.63 -8.98 -9.04
CA PRO A 252 -12.08 -7.64 -9.31
C PRO A 252 -13.58 -7.78 -9.34
N VAL A 253 -14.28 -7.04 -8.47
CA VAL A 253 -15.73 -6.99 -8.55
C VAL A 253 -15.92 -6.60 -9.99
N ALA A 254 -16.27 -7.59 -10.81
CA ALA A 254 -16.45 -7.34 -12.21
C ALA A 254 -17.55 -6.29 -12.11
N PRO A 255 -17.32 -5.05 -12.58
CA PRO A 255 -18.47 -4.28 -13.02
C PRO A 255 -19.26 -5.29 -13.86
N SER A 256 -20.54 -5.51 -13.57
CA SER A 256 -21.25 -6.76 -13.86
C SER A 256 -21.29 -7.19 -15.35
N ASP A 257 -20.60 -6.43 -16.20
CA ASP A 257 -20.43 -6.42 -17.63
C ASP A 257 -18.94 -6.28 -18.12
N GLY A 258 -17.95 -6.08 -17.24
CA GLY A 258 -16.53 -5.88 -17.56
C GLY A 258 -16.13 -4.45 -17.94
N PHE A 259 -17.01 -3.47 -17.80
CA PHE A 259 -16.77 -2.08 -18.20
C PHE A 259 -16.31 -1.20 -17.05
N ILE A 260 -15.60 -0.10 -17.33
CA ILE A 260 -15.41 0.93 -16.31
C ILE A 260 -16.78 1.40 -15.80
N GLU A 261 -16.90 1.78 -14.52
CA GLU A 261 -18.15 2.32 -13.99
C GLU A 261 -18.62 3.50 -14.86
N ARG A 262 -19.91 3.47 -15.24
CA ARG A 262 -20.48 4.50 -16.10
C ARG A 262 -20.52 5.83 -15.35
N ASP A 263 -20.20 6.91 -16.07
CA ASP A 263 -20.11 8.28 -15.56
C ASP A 263 -19.01 8.44 -14.50
N ALA A 264 -17.99 7.56 -14.49
CA ALA A 264 -16.81 7.69 -13.65
C ALA A 264 -16.13 9.06 -13.84
N ILE A 265 -15.74 9.68 -12.73
CA ILE A 265 -15.07 10.98 -12.70
C ILE A 265 -13.73 10.81 -12.00
N VAL A 266 -12.66 11.16 -12.69
CA VAL A 266 -11.31 11.27 -12.09
C VAL A 266 -10.80 12.70 -12.22
N THR A 267 -9.87 13.10 -11.38
CA THR A 267 -9.46 14.51 -11.21
C THR A 267 -8.16 14.86 -11.91
N THR A 268 -7.33 13.86 -12.25
CA THR A 268 -6.02 14.06 -12.89
C THR A 268 -5.76 13.05 -14.00
N GLY A 269 -4.78 13.36 -14.86
CA GLY A 269 -4.24 12.39 -15.84
C GLY A 269 -3.63 11.15 -15.17
N GLY A 270 -3.00 11.32 -14.00
CA GLY A 270 -2.51 10.23 -13.16
C GLY A 270 -3.60 9.25 -12.71
N GLU A 271 -4.73 9.79 -12.25
CA GLU A 271 -5.88 8.96 -11.85
C GLU A 271 -6.54 8.28 -13.05
N LEU A 272 -6.63 8.95 -14.20
CA LEU A 272 -7.06 8.32 -15.45
C LEU A 272 -6.16 7.14 -15.82
N HIS A 273 -4.84 7.33 -15.74
CA HIS A 273 -3.87 6.27 -16.02
C HIS A 273 -4.06 5.07 -15.08
N ALA A 274 -4.16 5.33 -13.76
CA ALA A 274 -4.36 4.28 -12.77
C ALA A 274 -5.67 3.51 -13.01
N LEU A 275 -6.76 4.20 -13.31
CA LEU A 275 -8.06 3.60 -13.61
C LEU A 275 -7.99 2.71 -14.86
N LEU A 276 -7.40 3.21 -15.95
CA LEU A 276 -7.26 2.47 -17.19
C LEU A 276 -6.36 1.24 -17.03
N LYS A 277 -5.26 1.37 -16.28
CA LYS A 277 -4.35 0.27 -15.96
C LYS A 277 -5.09 -0.82 -15.18
N ALA A 278 -5.75 -0.44 -14.08
CA ALA A 278 -6.52 -1.36 -13.26
C ALA A 278 -7.60 -2.07 -14.10
N TRP A 279 -8.33 -1.36 -14.95
CA TRP A 279 -9.30 -1.96 -15.87
C TRP A 279 -8.65 -2.97 -16.83
N THR A 280 -7.48 -2.67 -17.41
CA THR A 280 -6.81 -3.63 -18.30
C THR A 280 -6.32 -4.89 -17.58
N GLU A 281 -5.93 -4.78 -16.30
CA GLU A 281 -5.48 -5.91 -15.48
C GLU A 281 -6.64 -6.79 -15.01
N THR A 282 -7.85 -6.23 -14.93
CA THR A 282 -9.00 -6.87 -14.28
C THR A 282 -10.16 -7.23 -15.20
N SER A 283 -10.22 -6.63 -16.40
CA SER A 283 -11.27 -6.87 -17.39
C SER A 283 -10.73 -7.47 -18.69
N THR A 284 -11.57 -8.26 -19.38
CA THR A 284 -11.34 -8.75 -20.75
C THR A 284 -12.23 -8.05 -21.79
N ALA A 285 -13.01 -7.04 -21.38
CA ALA A 285 -13.91 -6.31 -22.27
C ALA A 285 -13.16 -5.67 -23.45
N ALA A 286 -13.80 -5.69 -24.62
CA ALA A 286 -13.21 -5.15 -25.85
C ALA A 286 -13.16 -3.61 -25.86
N THR A 287 -14.02 -2.98 -25.06
CA THR A 287 -14.17 -1.52 -24.94
C THR A 287 -14.33 -1.14 -23.47
N ILE A 288 -14.05 0.11 -23.13
CA ILE A 288 -14.13 0.59 -21.74
C ILE A 288 -15.57 0.67 -21.21
N GLY A 289 -16.57 0.71 -22.10
CA GLY A 289 -17.98 0.84 -21.78
C GLY A 289 -18.89 -0.01 -22.65
N ASP A 290 -20.16 -0.13 -22.23
CA ASP A 290 -21.21 -0.78 -23.04
C ASP A 290 -21.55 0.09 -24.24
N VAL A 291 -21.17 -0.38 -25.43
CA VAL A 291 -21.41 0.31 -26.70
C VAL A 291 -22.85 0.13 -27.20
N GLY A 292 -23.61 -0.83 -26.69
CA GLY A 292 -24.96 -1.16 -27.17
C GLY A 292 -25.06 -1.16 -28.70
N THR A 293 -25.92 -0.30 -29.25
CA THR A 293 -26.05 -0.04 -30.70
C THR A 293 -25.31 1.20 -31.18
N PHE A 294 -24.74 2.00 -30.29
CA PHE A 294 -24.06 3.26 -30.60
C PHE A 294 -22.98 3.59 -29.56
N GLY A 295 -21.72 3.54 -30.00
CA GLY A 295 -20.53 3.65 -29.14
C GLY A 295 -20.10 5.06 -28.74
N GLY A 296 -20.53 6.10 -29.47
CA GLY A 296 -20.04 7.48 -29.31
C GLY A 296 -20.55 8.24 -28.08
N LYS A 297 -20.80 7.56 -26.96
CA LYS A 297 -21.28 8.15 -25.70
C LYS A 297 -20.10 8.35 -24.75
N ALA A 298 -20.02 9.52 -24.12
CA ALA A 298 -19.10 9.75 -23.01
C ALA A 298 -19.37 8.70 -21.91
N TRP A 299 -18.30 8.13 -21.37
CA TRP A 299 -18.38 7.04 -20.39
C TRP A 299 -17.66 7.37 -19.10
N LEU A 300 -16.49 8.00 -19.20
CA LEU A 300 -15.78 8.59 -18.07
C LEU A 300 -15.31 9.99 -18.42
N SER A 301 -15.02 10.79 -17.39
CA SER A 301 -14.50 12.14 -17.55
C SER A 301 -13.33 12.41 -16.61
N TRP A 302 -12.44 13.30 -17.03
CA TRP A 302 -11.40 13.83 -16.17
C TRP A 302 -11.13 15.31 -16.37
N GLN A 303 -10.43 15.92 -15.42
CA GLN A 303 -9.98 17.30 -15.51
C GLN A 303 -8.51 17.38 -15.93
N HIS A 304 -8.23 18.31 -16.85
CA HIS A 304 -6.89 18.74 -17.21
C HIS A 304 -6.85 20.26 -17.16
N GLY A 305 -6.25 20.81 -16.10
CA GLY A 305 -6.38 22.24 -15.79
C GLY A 305 -7.86 22.65 -15.62
N ALA A 306 -8.32 23.62 -16.41
CA ALA A 306 -9.71 24.08 -16.42
C ALA A 306 -10.61 23.35 -17.43
N GLN A 307 -10.08 22.35 -18.15
CA GLN A 307 -10.79 21.63 -19.20
C GLN A 307 -11.30 20.30 -18.68
N THR A 308 -12.59 20.03 -18.93
CA THR A 308 -13.14 18.69 -18.80
C THR A 308 -12.92 17.93 -20.10
N ILE A 309 -12.42 16.71 -19.98
CA ILE A 309 -12.17 15.79 -21.07
C ILE A 309 -13.00 14.53 -20.83
N VAL A 310 -13.51 13.92 -21.89
CA VAL A 310 -14.32 12.70 -21.83
C VAL A 310 -13.71 11.61 -22.68
N LEU A 311 -13.76 10.38 -22.16
CA LEU A 311 -13.44 9.17 -22.91
C LEU A 311 -14.76 8.45 -23.20
N ASN A 312 -14.98 8.10 -24.47
CA ASN A 312 -16.20 7.45 -24.88
C ASN A 312 -16.18 5.93 -24.62
N ALA A 313 -17.38 5.35 -24.47
CA ALA A 313 -17.62 3.95 -24.20
C ALA A 313 -16.94 3.01 -25.20
N ASP A 314 -16.88 3.43 -26.47
CA ASP A 314 -16.27 2.68 -27.58
C ASP A 314 -14.74 2.75 -27.64
N THR A 315 -14.09 3.38 -26.67
CA THR A 315 -12.63 3.35 -26.57
C THR A 315 -12.17 1.91 -26.39
N SER A 316 -11.35 1.43 -27.33
CA SER A 316 -11.00 0.02 -27.43
C SER A 316 -9.92 -0.36 -26.43
N ARG A 317 -9.93 -1.62 -26.00
CA ARG A 317 -8.86 -2.20 -25.17
C ARG A 317 -7.48 -2.04 -25.80
N ALA A 318 -7.37 -2.26 -27.10
CA ALA A 318 -6.10 -2.09 -27.83
C ALA A 318 -5.59 -0.64 -27.72
N ALA A 319 -6.47 0.35 -27.89
CA ALA A 319 -6.10 1.76 -27.77
C ALA A 319 -5.68 2.13 -26.33
N VAL A 320 -6.35 1.57 -25.32
CA VAL A 320 -5.94 1.75 -23.91
C VAL A 320 -4.57 1.15 -23.65
N LEU A 321 -4.30 -0.06 -24.13
CA LEU A 321 -2.98 -0.69 -23.98
C LEU A 321 -1.88 0.10 -24.69
N GLU A 322 -2.16 0.68 -25.87
CA GLU A 322 -1.23 1.58 -26.55
C GLU A 322 -0.96 2.86 -25.75
N TYR A 323 -1.99 3.45 -25.13
CA TYR A 323 -1.82 4.58 -24.22
C TYR A 323 -0.95 4.22 -23.01
N LEU A 324 -1.22 3.09 -22.36
CA LEU A 324 -0.47 2.65 -21.19
C LEU A 324 1.01 2.39 -21.53
N ALA A 325 1.29 1.79 -22.69
CA ALA A 325 2.64 1.60 -23.18
C ALA A 325 3.35 2.94 -23.46
N PHE A 326 2.66 3.89 -24.10
CA PHE A 326 3.20 5.23 -24.34
C PHE A 326 3.53 5.97 -23.03
N ALA A 327 2.60 5.95 -22.07
CA ALA A 327 2.78 6.59 -20.76
C ALA A 327 3.89 5.93 -19.92
N ALA A 328 4.13 4.63 -20.09
CA ALA A 328 5.25 3.94 -19.45
C ALA A 328 6.63 4.40 -19.99
N GLU A 329 6.69 4.75 -21.28
CA GLU A 329 7.94 5.20 -21.94
C GLU A 329 8.20 6.71 -21.74
N HIS A 330 7.15 7.54 -21.75
CA HIS A 330 7.29 9.00 -21.77
C HIS A 330 6.83 9.68 -20.47
N GLY A 331 6.15 8.94 -19.60
CA GLY A 331 5.55 9.48 -18.36
C GLY A 331 4.06 9.81 -18.53
N VAL A 332 3.36 9.82 -17.40
CA VAL A 332 1.90 10.02 -17.35
C VAL A 332 1.49 11.49 -17.51
N GLU A 333 2.43 12.40 -17.27
CA GLU A 333 2.26 13.86 -17.31
C GLU A 333 2.62 14.49 -18.66
N GLU A 334 2.90 13.68 -19.70
CA GLU A 334 3.14 14.20 -21.04
C GLU A 334 1.94 15.03 -21.55
N PRO A 335 2.18 16.13 -22.28
CA PRO A 335 1.15 17.08 -22.63
C PRO A 335 0.17 16.49 -23.64
N TRP A 336 -1.10 16.53 -23.29
CA TRP A 336 -2.20 16.18 -24.18
C TRP A 336 -2.46 17.31 -25.18
N ARG A 337 -3.06 16.98 -26.33
CA ARG A 337 -3.37 17.97 -27.37
C ARG A 337 -4.80 17.83 -27.86
N VAL A 338 -5.43 18.96 -28.18
CA VAL A 338 -6.72 19.02 -28.86
C VAL A 338 -6.50 19.21 -30.37
N VAL A 339 -7.01 18.28 -31.17
CA VAL A 339 -6.90 18.26 -32.64
C VAL A 339 -8.27 18.18 -33.32
N ALA A 340 -8.29 18.42 -34.63
CA ALA A 340 -9.49 18.24 -35.45
C ALA A 340 -9.89 16.75 -35.51
N ASN A 341 -11.17 16.47 -35.29
CA ASN A 341 -11.74 15.14 -35.49
C ASN A 341 -12.03 14.88 -36.99
N ALA A 342 -12.49 13.67 -37.34
CA ALA A 342 -12.76 13.28 -38.73
C ALA A 342 -13.83 14.14 -39.45
N LYS A 343 -14.64 14.90 -38.70
CA LYS A 343 -15.64 15.84 -39.22
C LYS A 343 -15.14 17.29 -39.24
N GLY A 344 -13.85 17.53 -38.98
CA GLY A 344 -13.23 18.85 -38.97
C GLY A 344 -13.44 19.67 -37.69
N LYS A 345 -14.18 19.15 -36.70
CA LYS A 345 -14.40 19.84 -35.41
C LYS A 345 -13.18 19.65 -34.51
N VAL A 346 -12.59 20.75 -34.01
CA VAL A 346 -11.42 20.72 -33.12
C VAL A 346 -11.88 20.38 -31.70
N ASN A 347 -11.99 19.09 -31.39
CA ASN A 347 -12.36 18.65 -30.06
C ASN A 347 -11.83 17.26 -29.70
N ARG A 348 -11.00 16.65 -30.55
CA ARG A 348 -10.42 15.33 -30.29
C ARG A 348 -9.19 15.51 -29.42
N VAL A 349 -9.09 14.76 -28.33
CA VAL A 349 -7.95 14.81 -27.43
C VAL A 349 -7.02 13.61 -27.70
N VAL A 350 -5.73 13.87 -27.85
CA VAL A 350 -4.70 12.88 -28.19
C VAL A 350 -3.51 13.00 -27.24
N TYR A 351 -2.87 11.88 -26.93
CA TYR A 351 -1.67 11.79 -26.07
C TYR A 351 -0.36 11.74 -26.87
N ARG A 352 -0.43 11.69 -28.21
CA ARG A 352 0.73 11.74 -29.12
C ARG A 352 0.33 12.28 -30.49
N ASP A 353 1.31 12.76 -31.25
CA ASP A 353 1.12 13.48 -32.52
C ASP A 353 0.86 12.60 -33.74
N ASP A 354 1.03 11.28 -33.63
CA ASP A 354 0.85 10.38 -34.77
C ASP A 354 -0.64 10.14 -35.12
N LEU A 355 -0.94 10.23 -36.41
CA LEU A 355 -2.27 10.52 -36.93
C LEU A 355 -3.28 9.35 -36.91
N LYS A 356 -3.00 8.24 -36.21
CA LYS A 356 -3.91 7.08 -36.20
C LYS A 356 -4.02 6.40 -34.85
N LEU A 357 -4.46 7.15 -33.83
CA LEU A 357 -5.02 6.56 -32.61
C LEU A 357 -6.35 5.85 -32.92
N THR A 358 -6.27 4.64 -33.45
CA THR A 358 -7.44 3.86 -33.87
C THR A 358 -8.12 3.27 -32.64
N GLY A 359 -9.43 3.51 -32.49
CA GLY A 359 -10.16 3.06 -31.30
C GLY A 359 -9.92 3.93 -30.05
N TRP A 360 -9.21 5.05 -30.16
CA TRP A 360 -9.10 6.06 -29.10
C TRP A 360 -10.11 7.19 -29.32
N TYR A 361 -11.16 7.22 -28.51
CA TYR A 361 -12.29 8.13 -28.66
C TYR A 361 -12.36 9.08 -27.46
N CYS A 362 -11.45 10.04 -27.45
CA CYS A 362 -11.31 11.02 -26.39
C CYS A 362 -11.60 12.43 -26.91
N TYR A 363 -12.36 13.23 -26.14
CA TYR A 363 -12.85 14.52 -26.59
C TYR A 363 -12.98 15.58 -25.50
N THR A 364 -12.88 16.85 -25.89
CA THR A 364 -13.45 17.95 -25.11
C THR A 364 -14.95 18.06 -25.42
N PRO A 365 -15.83 18.28 -24.41
CA PRO A 365 -17.26 18.50 -24.64
C PRO A 365 -17.53 19.72 -25.52
N LYS A 366 -16.74 20.78 -25.33
CA LYS A 366 -16.82 22.02 -26.12
C LYS A 366 -15.67 22.08 -27.13
N PRO A 367 -15.96 22.23 -28.44
CA PRO A 367 -14.92 22.41 -29.45
C PRO A 367 -14.12 23.68 -29.25
N TRP A 368 -12.84 23.61 -29.60
CA TRP A 368 -11.92 24.73 -29.71
C TRP A 368 -12.01 25.38 -31.10
N THR A 369 -11.48 26.60 -31.21
CA THR A 369 -11.38 27.33 -32.48
C THR A 369 -10.19 26.85 -33.32
N THR A 370 -9.08 26.50 -32.68
CA THR A 370 -7.84 26.03 -33.31
C THR A 370 -7.23 24.88 -32.49
N PRO A 371 -6.51 23.93 -33.12
CA PRO A 371 -5.76 22.92 -32.39
C PRO A 371 -4.75 23.55 -31.41
N GLY A 372 -4.44 22.85 -30.33
CA GLY A 372 -3.50 23.34 -29.33
C GLY A 372 -3.25 22.32 -28.22
N ASP A 373 -2.32 22.66 -27.33
CA ASP A 373 -1.94 21.82 -26.19
C ASP A 373 -2.89 22.09 -25.02
N LEU A 374 -3.13 21.06 -24.21
CA LEU A 374 -4.04 21.09 -23.06
C LEU A 374 -3.37 21.61 -21.78
#